data_AF-A0A068VLH8-F1
#
_entry.id   AF-A0A068VLH8-F1
#
_cell.length_a   1.000
_cell.length_b   1.000
_cell.length_c   1.000
_cell.angle_alpha   90.00
_cell.angle_beta   90.00
_cell.angle_gamma   90.00
#
_symmetry.space_group_name_H-M   'P 1'
#
loop_
_entity.id
_entity.type
_entity.pdbx_description
1 polymer ?
#
loop_
_entity_poly.entity_id
_entity_poly.type
_entity_poly.pdbx_seq_one_letter_code
_entity_poly.pdbx_strand_id
1 'polypeptide(L)'
;MTDENLRERTLSFIRDKVFPLKTELLKPPELMERHMTDLIKKSLQDVTGAEFKMFMDFLKSLSIFGEKAPPERVQELIEIIEGQADLDAQFDVSDGDHIARLIACLFMAIPFFERGASNGKFLNYLNKHIFPVFDKLPEEWKVDLLKDLAESSPYTTPQDSRQILPSVVQLLKASI
;
A
#
# COMPACT_ATOMS: atom_id res chain seq x y z
N MET A 1 -23.04 -19.35 15.56
CA MET A 1 -21.98 -18.87 14.67
C MET A 1 -22.29 -17.41 14.39
N THR A 2 -21.39 -16.51 14.76
CA THR A 2 -21.49 -15.08 14.41
C THR A 2 -20.96 -14.87 13.00
N ASP A 3 -21.35 -13.78 12.35
CA ASP A 3 -20.92 -13.45 10.98
C ASP A 3 -19.39 -13.24 10.89
N GLU A 4 -18.75 -12.71 11.94
CA GLU A 4 -17.28 -12.61 12.02
C GLU A 4 -16.58 -13.97 11.92
N ASN A 5 -17.14 -14.99 12.60
CA ASN A 5 -16.60 -16.36 12.54
C ASN A 5 -16.76 -16.97 11.14
N LEU A 6 -17.83 -16.62 10.42
CA LEU A 6 -18.04 -17.04 9.03
C LEU A 6 -17.04 -16.38 8.07
N ARG A 7 -16.81 -15.06 8.23
CA ARG A 7 -15.84 -14.31 7.42
C ARG A 7 -14.44 -14.87 7.58
N GLU A 8 -13.95 -15.00 8.81
CA GLU A 8 -12.61 -15.52 9.10
C GLU A 8 -12.39 -16.93 8.52
N ARG A 9 -13.39 -17.82 8.66
CA ARG A 9 -13.33 -19.17 8.10
C ARG A 9 -13.35 -19.18 6.57
N THR A 10 -14.09 -18.26 5.96
CA THR A 10 -14.12 -18.10 4.50
C THR A 10 -12.76 -17.60 3.97
N LEU A 11 -12.17 -16.61 4.63
CA LEU A 11 -10.84 -16.11 4.28
C LEU A 11 -9.76 -17.17 4.50
N SER A 12 -9.86 -17.96 5.57
CA SER A 12 -8.97 -19.11 5.81
C SER A 12 -9.09 -20.16 4.70
N PHE A 13 -10.32 -20.48 4.25
CA PHE A 13 -10.52 -21.37 3.12
C PHE A 13 -9.87 -20.82 1.84
N ILE A 14 -10.07 -19.53 1.54
CA ILE A 14 -9.47 -18.89 0.37
C ILE A 14 -7.94 -18.99 0.44
N ARG A 15 -7.34 -18.61 1.57
CA ARG A 15 -5.88 -18.69 1.79
C ARG A 15 -5.34 -20.10 1.67
N ASP A 16 -6.00 -21.07 2.30
CA ASP A 16 -5.42 -22.41 2.49
C ASP A 16 -5.78 -23.39 1.37
N LYS A 17 -6.85 -23.12 0.62
CA LYS A 17 -7.36 -24.02 -0.44
C LYS A 17 -7.36 -23.39 -1.82
N VAL A 18 -7.62 -22.09 -1.93
CA VAL A 18 -7.68 -21.42 -3.25
C VAL A 18 -6.31 -20.94 -3.69
N PHE A 19 -5.56 -20.23 -2.83
CA PHE A 19 -4.27 -19.64 -3.23
C PHE A 19 -3.24 -20.67 -3.73
N PRO A 20 -3.07 -21.84 -3.09
CA PRO A 20 -2.12 -22.85 -3.55
C PRO A 20 -2.52 -23.48 -4.88
N LEU A 21 -3.82 -23.56 -5.17
CA LEU A 21 -4.39 -24.23 -6.34
C LEU A 21 -4.86 -23.25 -7.44
N LYS A 22 -4.53 -21.95 -7.33
CA LYS A 22 -5.05 -20.91 -8.21
C LYS A 22 -4.83 -21.19 -9.71
N THR A 23 -3.71 -21.79 -10.09
CA THR A 23 -3.40 -22.15 -11.48
C THR A 23 -4.29 -23.27 -12.03
N GLU A 24 -4.80 -24.13 -11.15
CA GLU A 24 -5.72 -25.21 -11.49
C GLU A 24 -7.18 -24.72 -11.49
N LEU A 25 -7.53 -23.87 -10.53
CA LEU A 25 -8.89 -23.40 -10.26
C LEU A 25 -9.31 -22.20 -11.11
N LEU A 26 -8.44 -21.22 -11.32
CA LEU A 26 -8.76 -19.97 -12.03
C LEU A 26 -8.66 -20.20 -13.55
N LYS A 27 -9.74 -20.67 -14.16
CA LYS A 27 -9.83 -20.92 -15.60
C LYS A 27 -11.08 -20.28 -16.23
N PRO A 28 -10.94 -19.57 -17.38
CA PRO A 28 -9.68 -19.28 -18.07
C PRO A 28 -8.82 -18.24 -17.30
N PRO A 29 -7.47 -18.35 -17.31
CA PRO A 29 -6.61 -17.67 -16.35
C PRO A 29 -6.83 -16.15 -16.24
N GLU A 30 -6.58 -15.41 -17.31
CA GLU A 30 -6.63 -13.95 -17.28
C GLU A 30 -8.03 -13.41 -16.89
N LEU A 31 -9.09 -14.02 -17.41
CA LEU A 31 -10.48 -13.64 -17.09
C LEU A 31 -10.78 -13.86 -15.60
N MET A 32 -10.39 -15.03 -15.06
CA MET A 32 -10.66 -15.37 -13.68
C MET A 32 -9.78 -14.57 -12.71
N GLU A 33 -8.51 -14.35 -13.03
CA GLU A 33 -7.63 -13.48 -12.25
C GLU A 33 -8.14 -12.04 -12.23
N ARG A 34 -8.68 -11.54 -13.35
CA ARG A 34 -9.37 -10.24 -13.37
C ARG A 34 -10.62 -10.22 -12.52
N HIS A 35 -11.48 -11.21 -12.65
CA HIS A 35 -12.68 -11.31 -11.83
C HIS A 35 -12.37 -11.34 -10.33
N MET A 36 -11.36 -12.11 -9.93
CA MET A 36 -10.89 -12.16 -8.54
C MET A 36 -10.36 -10.81 -8.06
N THR A 37 -9.62 -10.11 -8.91
CA THR A 37 -9.13 -8.75 -8.61
C THR A 37 -10.28 -7.79 -8.32
N ASP A 38 -11.32 -7.80 -9.16
CA ASP A 38 -12.50 -6.93 -8.99
C ASP A 38 -13.29 -7.26 -7.71
N LEU A 39 -13.42 -8.56 -7.37
CA LEU A 39 -14.07 -8.98 -6.13
C LEU A 39 -13.27 -8.55 -4.90
N ILE A 40 -11.94 -8.64 -4.94
CA ILE A 40 -11.08 -8.19 -3.85
C ILE A 40 -11.24 -6.69 -3.66
N LYS A 41 -11.14 -5.89 -4.73
CA LYS A 41 -11.33 -4.43 -4.66
C LYS A 41 -12.65 -4.02 -4.01
N LYS A 42 -13.74 -4.73 -4.30
CA LYS A 42 -15.06 -4.50 -3.68
C LYS A 42 -15.09 -4.86 -2.19
N SER A 43 -14.19 -5.72 -1.74
CA SER A 43 -14.16 -6.24 -0.37
C SER A 43 -13.25 -5.42 0.55
N LEU A 44 -12.55 -4.38 0.05
CA LEU A 44 -11.54 -3.62 0.79
C LEU A 44 -12.09 -2.54 1.74
N GLN A 45 -13.37 -2.19 1.66
CA GLN A 45 -13.93 -1.09 2.48
C GLN A 45 -13.89 -1.36 3.99
N ASP A 46 -13.95 -2.63 4.40
CA ASP A 46 -13.94 -3.04 5.80
C ASP A 46 -13.03 -4.26 5.94
N VAL A 47 -11.72 -3.99 5.95
CA VAL A 47 -10.67 -5.02 6.11
C VAL A 47 -9.72 -4.64 7.23
N THR A 48 -9.32 -5.64 8.00
CA THR A 48 -8.20 -5.48 8.94
C THR A 48 -6.87 -5.41 8.17
N GLY A 49 -5.80 -4.91 8.80
CA GLY A 49 -4.47 -4.91 8.18
C GLY A 49 -3.97 -6.30 7.78
N ALA A 50 -4.33 -7.34 8.54
CA ALA A 50 -3.98 -8.72 8.22
C ALA A 50 -4.75 -9.25 6.99
N GLU A 51 -6.03 -8.92 6.89
CA GLU A 51 -6.85 -9.26 5.71
C GLU A 51 -6.36 -8.53 4.47
N PHE A 52 -6.05 -7.23 4.59
CA PHE A 52 -5.50 -6.44 3.50
C PHE A 52 -4.18 -7.02 2.98
N LYS A 53 -3.25 -7.35 3.89
CA LYS A 53 -1.99 -8.01 3.53
C LYS A 53 -2.24 -9.33 2.82
N MET A 54 -3.16 -10.16 3.31
CA MET A 54 -3.51 -11.44 2.68
C MET A 54 -4.03 -11.25 1.26
N PHE A 55 -4.89 -10.25 1.02
CA PHE A 55 -5.38 -9.93 -0.32
C PHE A 55 -4.26 -9.45 -1.23
N MET A 56 -3.37 -8.58 -0.75
CA MET A 56 -2.24 -8.09 -1.54
C MET A 56 -1.24 -9.19 -1.89
N ASP A 57 -0.96 -10.11 -0.96
CA ASP A 57 -0.13 -11.29 -1.21
C ASP A 57 -0.75 -12.18 -2.30
N PHE A 58 -2.08 -12.32 -2.32
CA PHE A 58 -2.78 -13.06 -3.36
C PHE A 58 -2.72 -12.38 -4.72
N LEU A 59 -3.04 -11.09 -4.78
CA LEU A 59 -3.00 -10.30 -6.01
C LEU A 59 -1.60 -10.37 -6.63
N LYS A 60 -0.55 -10.20 -5.82
CA LYS A 60 0.85 -10.32 -6.26
C LYS A 60 1.17 -11.70 -6.85
N SER A 61 0.45 -12.75 -6.43
CA SER A 61 0.64 -14.11 -6.93
C SER A 61 -0.03 -14.39 -8.27
N LEU A 62 -0.96 -13.54 -8.71
CA LEU A 62 -1.67 -13.70 -9.98
C LEU A 62 -0.75 -13.42 -11.17
N SER A 63 -0.90 -14.17 -12.25
CA SER A 63 -0.07 -14.02 -13.45
C SER A 63 -0.18 -12.62 -14.08
N ILE A 64 -1.36 -12.00 -14.02
CA ILE A 64 -1.60 -10.61 -14.49
C ILE A 64 -0.80 -9.55 -13.73
N PHE A 65 -0.27 -9.87 -12.55
CA PHE A 65 0.52 -9.00 -11.68
C PHE A 65 1.93 -9.52 -11.39
N GLY A 66 2.28 -10.69 -11.93
CA GLY A 66 3.57 -11.35 -11.74
C GLY A 66 4.75 -10.54 -12.28
N GLU A 67 5.98 -11.04 -12.10
CA GLU A 67 7.23 -10.28 -12.37
C GLU A 67 7.31 -9.60 -13.74
N LYS A 68 6.73 -10.22 -14.79
CA LYS A 68 6.73 -9.72 -16.17
C LYS A 68 5.53 -8.84 -16.50
N ALA A 69 4.66 -8.54 -15.54
CA ALA A 69 3.50 -7.68 -15.75
C ALA A 69 3.95 -6.28 -16.18
N PRO A 70 3.24 -5.64 -17.11
CA PRO A 70 3.60 -4.30 -17.56
C PRO A 70 3.35 -3.26 -16.44
N PRO A 71 4.06 -2.12 -16.45
CA PRO A 71 3.98 -1.12 -15.39
C PRO A 71 2.57 -0.68 -15.03
N GLU A 72 1.65 -0.61 -16.01
CA GLU A 72 0.25 -0.21 -15.78
C GLU A 72 -0.49 -1.21 -14.88
N ARG A 73 -0.16 -2.51 -14.93
CA ARG A 73 -0.73 -3.51 -14.03
C ARG A 73 -0.12 -3.45 -12.64
N VAL A 74 1.16 -3.09 -12.54
CA VAL A 74 1.80 -2.84 -11.25
C VAL A 74 1.21 -1.57 -10.61
N GLN A 75 0.96 -0.53 -11.41
CA GLN A 75 0.33 0.71 -10.97
C GLN A 75 -1.07 0.47 -10.40
N GLU A 76 -1.84 -0.45 -10.96
CA GLU A 76 -3.14 -0.85 -10.41
C GLU A 76 -3.05 -1.42 -8.99
N LEU A 77 -1.96 -2.13 -8.64
CA LEU A 77 -1.73 -2.58 -7.26
C LEU A 77 -1.41 -1.41 -6.34
N ILE A 78 -0.65 -0.42 -6.81
CA ILE A 78 -0.41 0.81 -6.08
C ILE A 78 -1.70 1.57 -5.83
N GLU A 79 -2.59 1.69 -6.81
CA GLU A 79 -3.88 2.36 -6.63
C GLU A 79 -4.75 1.72 -5.54
N ILE A 80 -4.67 0.38 -5.39
CA ILE A 80 -5.32 -0.33 -4.30
C ILE A 80 -4.71 0.06 -2.94
N ILE A 81 -3.38 0.11 -2.85
CA ILE A 81 -2.67 0.47 -1.61
C ILE A 81 -2.90 1.95 -1.26
N GLU A 82 -2.89 2.85 -2.24
CA GLU A 82 -3.21 4.26 -2.08
C GLU A 82 -4.64 4.46 -1.57
N GLY A 83 -5.59 3.69 -2.10
CA GLY A 83 -6.98 3.69 -1.62
C GLY A 83 -7.09 3.22 -0.17
N GLN A 84 -6.31 2.20 0.22
CA GLN A 84 -6.29 1.74 1.61
C GLN A 84 -5.61 2.75 2.56
N ALA A 85 -4.57 3.44 2.10
CA ALA A 85 -3.87 4.48 2.87
C ALA A 85 -4.72 5.75 3.07
N ASP A 86 -5.80 5.92 2.30
CA ASP A 86 -6.69 7.07 2.31
C ASP A 86 -5.92 8.40 2.16
N LEU A 87 -5.15 8.50 1.06
CA LEU A 87 -4.30 9.67 0.76
C LEU A 87 -5.08 10.95 0.40
N ASP A 88 -6.40 10.90 0.42
CA ASP A 88 -7.28 12.06 0.26
C ASP A 88 -7.88 12.53 1.60
N ALA A 89 -7.70 11.76 2.69
CA ALA A 89 -8.19 12.12 4.02
C ALA A 89 -7.42 13.28 4.65
N GLN A 90 -8.15 14.06 5.46
CA GLN A 90 -7.53 15.06 6.33
C GLN A 90 -6.64 14.37 7.36
N PHE A 91 -5.44 14.90 7.53
CA PHE A 91 -4.49 14.37 8.49
C PHE A 91 -4.73 14.92 9.90
N ASP A 92 -4.82 14.03 10.89
CA ASP A 92 -4.81 14.36 12.32
C ASP A 92 -3.64 13.65 13.00
N VAL A 93 -2.77 14.42 13.67
CA VAL A 93 -1.63 13.90 14.43
C VAL A 93 -2.06 12.98 15.60
N SER A 94 -3.31 13.13 16.04
CA SER A 94 -3.92 12.35 17.12
C SER A 94 -4.48 11.02 16.64
N ASP A 95 -4.68 10.86 15.33
CA ASP A 95 -5.20 9.63 14.71
C ASP A 95 -4.07 8.63 14.45
N GLY A 96 -3.72 7.90 15.51
CA GLY A 96 -2.69 6.87 15.43
C GLY A 96 -3.02 5.72 14.48
N ASP A 97 -4.29 5.41 14.28
CA ASP A 97 -4.71 4.34 13.37
C ASP A 97 -4.50 4.74 11.92
N HIS A 98 -4.78 5.99 11.55
CA HIS A 98 -4.48 6.51 10.23
C HIS A 98 -2.98 6.57 9.98
N ILE A 99 -2.19 7.03 10.94
CA ILE A 99 -0.72 7.10 10.80
C ILE A 99 -0.12 5.70 10.65
N ALA A 100 -0.52 4.75 11.50
CA ALA A 100 -0.05 3.36 11.40
C ALA A 100 -0.42 2.72 10.06
N ARG A 101 -1.63 3.00 9.55
CA ARG A 101 -2.08 2.52 8.24
C ARG A 101 -1.28 3.13 7.09
N LEU A 102 -1.01 4.44 7.15
CA LEU A 102 -0.21 5.15 6.15
C LEU A 102 1.19 4.54 6.04
N ILE A 103 1.86 4.32 7.18
CA ILE A 103 3.19 3.70 7.24
C ILE A 103 3.14 2.28 6.65
N ALA A 104 2.19 1.45 7.12
CA ALA A 104 2.06 0.08 6.63
C ALA A 104 1.80 0.00 5.11
N CYS A 105 1.00 0.94 4.58
CA CYS A 105 0.72 1.01 3.14
C CYS A 105 1.93 1.51 2.35
N LEU A 106 2.66 2.52 2.84
CA LEU A 106 3.87 3.00 2.19
C LEU A 106 4.92 1.89 2.13
N PHE A 107 5.18 1.21 3.24
CA PHE A 107 6.07 0.04 3.28
C PHE A 107 5.65 -1.04 2.28
N MET A 108 4.35 -1.37 2.23
CA MET A 108 3.82 -2.36 1.28
C MET A 108 3.97 -1.95 -0.19
N ALA A 109 3.98 -0.64 -0.47
CA ALA A 109 4.09 -0.09 -1.82
C ALA A 109 5.52 -0.17 -2.40
N ILE A 110 6.56 -0.20 -1.56
CA ILE A 110 7.97 -0.14 -1.97
C ILE A 110 8.34 -1.16 -3.07
N PRO A 111 8.00 -2.46 -2.95
CA PRO A 111 8.34 -3.45 -3.97
C PRO A 111 7.67 -3.21 -5.33
N PHE A 112 6.62 -2.38 -5.38
CA PHE A 112 5.94 -2.02 -6.63
C PHE A 112 6.55 -0.76 -7.25
N PHE A 113 7.13 0.14 -6.46
CA PHE A 113 7.93 1.26 -6.98
C PHE A 113 9.18 0.77 -7.70
N GLU A 114 9.86 -0.25 -7.14
CA GLU A 114 10.99 -0.92 -7.79
C GLU A 114 10.62 -1.48 -9.18
N ARG A 115 9.35 -1.87 -9.34
CA ARG A 115 8.80 -2.41 -10.58
C ARG A 115 8.24 -1.33 -11.53
N GLY A 116 8.51 -0.06 -11.25
CA GLY A 116 8.19 1.07 -12.13
C GLY A 116 6.85 1.75 -11.85
N ALA A 117 6.14 1.41 -10.77
CA ALA A 117 4.98 2.18 -10.35
C ALA A 117 5.39 3.50 -9.68
N SER A 118 4.53 4.51 -9.75
CA SER A 118 4.81 5.83 -9.18
C SER A 118 4.64 5.85 -7.67
N ASN A 119 5.57 6.50 -6.96
CA ASN A 119 5.44 6.84 -5.54
C ASN A 119 4.86 8.25 -5.29
N GLY A 120 4.50 8.98 -6.36
CA GLY A 120 4.20 10.41 -6.30
C GLY A 120 3.02 10.78 -5.39
N LYS A 121 1.95 9.99 -5.30
CA LYS A 121 0.82 10.32 -4.40
C LYS A 121 1.22 10.24 -2.93
N PHE A 122 1.98 9.22 -2.54
CA PHE A 122 2.52 9.11 -1.18
C PHE A 122 3.40 10.31 -0.86
N LEU A 123 4.35 10.66 -1.73
CA LEU A 123 5.24 11.81 -1.52
C LEU A 123 4.46 13.12 -1.41
N ASN A 124 3.44 13.30 -2.24
CA ASN A 124 2.56 14.47 -2.18
C ASN A 124 1.81 14.55 -0.85
N TYR A 125 1.30 13.43 -0.35
CA TYR A 125 0.62 13.37 0.93
C TYR A 125 1.57 13.72 2.08
N LEU A 126 2.75 13.06 2.13
CA LEU A 126 3.79 13.32 3.12
C LEU A 126 4.18 14.81 3.12
N ASN A 127 4.43 15.37 1.94
CA ASN A 127 4.86 16.75 1.79
C ASN A 127 3.81 17.77 2.24
N LYS A 128 2.53 17.53 1.96
CA LYS A 128 1.45 18.47 2.27
C LYS A 128 0.96 18.36 3.71
N HIS A 129 0.92 17.15 4.26
CA HIS A 129 0.18 16.87 5.48
C HIS A 129 1.06 16.42 6.65
N ILE A 130 2.14 15.68 6.37
CA ILE A 130 2.97 15.07 7.41
C ILE A 130 4.15 15.96 7.77
N PHE A 131 4.96 16.37 6.79
CA PHE A 131 6.17 17.15 7.04
C PHE A 131 5.93 18.48 7.77
N PRO A 132 4.86 19.24 7.52
CA PRO A 132 4.60 20.48 8.25
C PRO A 132 4.36 20.30 9.76
N VAL A 133 4.03 19.09 10.19
CA VAL A 133 3.73 18.75 11.59
C VAL A 133 4.62 17.62 12.11
N PHE A 134 5.70 17.30 11.40
CA PHE A 134 6.53 16.12 11.66
C PHE A 134 7.03 16.06 13.11
N ASP A 135 7.45 17.19 13.67
CA ASP A 135 7.95 17.28 15.06
C ASP A 135 6.93 16.84 16.11
N LYS A 136 5.63 16.91 15.80
CA LYS A 136 4.53 16.52 16.69
C LYS A 136 4.26 15.02 16.69
N LEU A 137 4.83 14.26 15.75
CA LEU A 137 4.66 12.82 15.70
C LEU A 137 5.47 12.14 16.82
N PRO A 138 4.98 11.02 17.36
CA PRO A 138 5.77 10.08 18.15
C PRO A 138 7.06 9.67 17.41
N GLU A 139 8.14 9.48 18.18
CA GLU A 139 9.46 9.21 17.63
C GLU A 139 9.53 7.91 16.81
N GLU A 140 8.80 6.88 17.24
CA GLU A 140 8.70 5.60 16.53
C GLU A 140 8.15 5.78 15.10
N TRP A 141 7.09 6.58 14.94
CA TRP A 141 6.48 6.83 13.63
C TRP A 141 7.35 7.71 12.74
N LYS A 142 8.07 8.68 13.32
CA LYS A 142 9.06 9.48 12.57
C LYS A 142 10.12 8.57 11.95
N VAL A 143 10.66 7.66 12.75
CA VAL A 143 11.71 6.74 12.32
C VAL A 143 11.22 5.83 11.19
N ASP A 144 10.02 5.25 11.32
CA ASP A 144 9.50 4.35 10.30
C ASP A 144 9.12 5.09 9.01
N LEU A 145 8.51 6.28 9.09
CA LEU A 145 8.25 7.13 7.92
C LEU A 145 9.54 7.51 7.19
N LEU A 146 10.61 7.84 7.91
CA LEU A 146 11.89 8.21 7.30
C LEU A 146 12.59 7.02 6.65
N LYS A 147 12.49 5.82 7.23
CA LYS A 147 12.99 4.59 6.60
C LYS A 147 12.26 4.33 5.28
N ASP A 148 10.94 4.33 5.30
CA ASP A 148 10.13 4.06 4.12
C ASP A 148 10.33 5.13 3.02
N LEU A 149 10.51 6.40 3.41
CA LEU A 149 10.87 7.47 2.50
C LEU A 149 12.25 7.24 1.88
N ALA A 150 13.24 6.83 2.67
CA ALA A 150 14.58 6.53 2.18
C ALA A 150 14.57 5.35 1.20
N GLU A 151 13.85 4.28 1.52
CA GLU A 151 13.68 3.09 0.67
C GLU A 151 12.93 3.39 -0.64
N SER A 152 11.94 4.29 -0.62
CA SER A 152 11.22 4.70 -1.83
C SER A 152 11.95 5.74 -2.68
N SER A 153 12.94 6.45 -2.11
CA SER A 153 13.65 7.56 -2.76
C SER A 153 14.31 7.26 -4.12
N PRO A 154 14.90 6.06 -4.38
CA PRO A 154 15.52 5.76 -5.67
C PRO A 154 14.52 5.72 -6.84
N TYR A 155 13.22 5.59 -6.53
CA TYR A 155 12.13 5.46 -7.49
C TYR A 155 11.38 6.78 -7.71
N THR A 156 11.79 7.85 -7.05
CA THR A 156 11.17 9.17 -7.15
C THR A 156 11.54 9.87 -8.45
N THR A 157 10.56 10.45 -9.13
CA THR A 157 10.82 11.20 -10.36
C THR A 157 11.61 12.50 -10.07
N PRO A 158 12.34 13.07 -11.05
CA PRO A 158 12.98 14.37 -10.87
C PRO A 158 12.01 15.51 -10.54
N GLN A 159 10.77 15.42 -11.02
CA GLN A 159 9.73 16.40 -10.72
C GLN A 159 9.30 16.32 -9.27
N ASP A 160 8.96 15.12 -8.78
CA ASP A 160 8.53 14.93 -7.38
C ASP A 160 9.68 15.24 -6.41
N SER A 161 10.92 14.89 -6.80
CA SER A 161 12.15 15.24 -6.06
C SER A 161 12.26 16.75 -5.84
N ARG A 162 11.98 17.57 -6.86
CA ARG A 162 12.02 19.03 -6.73
C ARG A 162 10.93 19.56 -5.80
N GLN A 163 9.76 18.92 -5.77
CA GLN A 163 8.64 19.35 -4.95
C GLN A 163 8.87 19.04 -3.46
N ILE A 164 9.52 17.92 -3.16
CA ILE A 164 9.73 17.46 -1.78
C ILE A 164 11.02 17.99 -1.14
N LEU A 165 12.01 18.39 -1.95
CA LEU A 165 13.32 18.84 -1.49
C LEU A 165 13.27 19.92 -0.38
N PRO A 166 12.45 20.99 -0.47
CA PRO A 166 12.43 22.02 0.57
C PRO A 166 12.07 21.44 1.95
N SER A 167 11.08 20.55 2.00
CA SER A 167 10.62 19.93 3.23
C SER A 167 11.66 18.96 3.79
N VAL A 168 12.30 18.14 2.94
CA VAL A 168 13.41 17.26 3.36
C VAL A 168 14.57 18.06 3.96
N VAL A 169 14.94 19.18 3.33
CA VAL A 169 16.00 20.07 3.86
C VAL A 169 15.60 20.67 5.21
N GLN A 170 14.33 21.00 5.42
CA GLN A 170 13.85 21.48 6.71
C GLN A 170 13.92 20.40 7.79
N LEU A 171 13.50 19.16 7.49
CA LEU A 171 13.59 18.02 8.41
C LEU A 171 15.03 17.74 8.84
N LEU A 172 15.98 17.80 7.90
CA LEU A 172 17.40 17.64 8.19
C LEU A 172 17.93 18.70 9.17
N LYS A 173 17.47 19.95 9.05
CA LYS A 173 17.86 21.03 9.97
C LYS A 173 17.27 20.89 11.37
N ALA A 174 16.12 20.25 11.51
CA ALA A 174 15.50 19.98 12.81
C ALA A 174 16.15 18.78 13.53
N SER A 175 16.85 17.93 12.76
CA SER A 175 17.51 16.71 13.25
C SER A 175 19.01 16.90 13.61
N ILE A 176 19.56 18.10 13.39
CA ILE A 176 20.95 18.51 13.69
C ILE A 176 20.93 19.64 14.71
#